data_AF-O94716-F1
#
_entry.id   AF-O94716-F1
#
_cell.length_a   1.000
_cell.length_b   1.000
_cell.length_c   1.000
_cell.angle_alpha   90.00
_cell.angle_beta   90.00
_cell.angle_gamma   90.00
#
_symmetry.space_group_name_H-M   'P 1'
#
loop_
_entity.id
_entity.type
_entity.pdbx_description
1 polymer ?
#
loop_
_entity_poly.entity_id
_entity_poly.type
_entity_poly.pdbx_seq_one_letter_code
_entity_poly.pdbx_strand_id
1 'polypeptide(L)'
;MDIYEHKKSFMERQIRLLNRPMRPPKDWKLPLKSGQLSESVVETVFQRLQLRIQKHAKLNYSHQATQHVAAQIRKLYEQNSAIEDITFLNPLFYGEIDLSNLDSVKSLPHPWPFQKESRPVEKDEEQEKFNRLTGELLGLLTTLSELEQERSELEQIEKMLEPFEDGPSSIHTNMWKKNPELISTLNSTNTMVAKINSLLRGVSFPSLNNDNQEASLEDEIRSQLFEKTISDD
;
A
#
# COMPACT_ATOMS: atom_id res chain seq x y z
N MET A 1 -15.12 9.03 -12.19
CA MET A 1 -16.33 9.30 -13.05
C MET A 1 -17.36 8.23 -12.71
N ASP A 2 -18.67 8.51 -12.58
CA ASP A 2 -19.64 7.43 -12.25
C ASP A 2 -19.53 6.29 -13.29
N ILE A 3 -19.46 5.04 -12.80
CA ILE A 3 -19.37 3.81 -13.60
C ILE A 3 -20.47 3.79 -14.66
N TYR A 4 -21.65 4.30 -14.32
CA TYR A 4 -22.76 4.46 -15.26
C TYR A 4 -22.39 5.30 -16.48
N GLU A 5 -21.86 6.51 -16.29
CA GLU A 5 -21.49 7.42 -17.38
C GLU A 5 -20.30 6.88 -18.20
N HIS A 6 -19.36 6.18 -17.55
CA HIS A 6 -18.27 5.54 -18.26
C HIS A 6 -18.77 4.42 -19.19
N LYS A 7 -19.66 3.54 -18.70
CA LYS A 7 -20.21 2.44 -19.52
C LYS A 7 -21.14 2.98 -20.61
N LYS A 8 -21.96 3.97 -20.30
CA LYS A 8 -22.80 4.66 -21.29
C LYS A 8 -21.96 5.30 -22.39
N SER A 9 -20.95 6.09 -22.05
CA SER A 9 -20.05 6.71 -23.03
C SER A 9 -19.25 5.69 -23.84
N PHE A 10 -18.88 4.55 -23.24
CA PHE A 10 -18.28 3.43 -23.98
C PHE A 10 -19.25 2.86 -25.02
N MET A 11 -20.49 2.52 -24.63
CA MET A 11 -21.48 1.98 -25.56
C MET A 11 -21.82 2.99 -26.67
N GLU A 12 -21.96 4.27 -26.34
CA GLU A 12 -22.15 5.34 -27.32
C GLU A 12 -20.99 5.46 -28.30
N ARG A 13 -19.74 5.31 -27.83
CA ARG A 13 -18.55 5.25 -28.69
C ARG A 13 -18.59 4.04 -29.62
N GLN A 14 -18.94 2.85 -29.11
CA GLN A 14 -19.07 1.65 -29.94
C GLN A 14 -20.17 1.81 -31.01
N ILE A 15 -21.33 2.36 -30.64
CA ILE A 15 -22.42 2.66 -31.57
C ILE A 15 -21.96 3.68 -32.62
N ARG A 16 -21.18 4.69 -32.24
CA ARG A 16 -20.61 5.67 -33.18
C ARG A 16 -19.65 5.01 -34.16
N LEU A 17 -18.82 4.06 -33.72
CA LEU A 17 -17.93 3.28 -34.58
C LEU A 17 -18.71 2.40 -35.56
N LEU A 18 -19.78 1.74 -35.11
CA LEU A 18 -20.64 0.92 -35.97
C LEU A 18 -21.43 1.75 -37.00
N ASN A 19 -21.77 2.99 -36.66
CA ASN A 19 -22.44 3.92 -37.58
C ASN A 19 -21.50 4.59 -38.58
N ARG A 20 -20.18 4.43 -38.43
CA ARG A 20 -19.20 4.97 -39.37
C ARG A 20 -19.42 4.34 -40.74
N PRO A 21 -19.52 5.12 -41.82
CA PRO A 21 -19.67 4.56 -43.16
C PRO A 21 -18.45 3.69 -43.48
N MET A 22 -18.72 2.41 -43.72
CA MET A 22 -17.69 1.47 -44.18
C MET A 22 -17.43 1.76 -45.65
N ARG A 23 -16.20 2.17 -45.94
CA ARG A 23 -15.70 2.25 -47.31
C ARG A 23 -14.82 1.04 -47.58
N PRO A 24 -14.85 0.49 -48.80
CA PRO A 24 -13.86 -0.50 -49.19
C PRO A 24 -12.44 0.08 -48.97
N PRO A 25 -11.48 -0.72 -48.46
CA PRO A 25 -10.09 -0.31 -48.40
C PRO A 25 -9.59 0.10 -49.79
N LYS A 26 -8.83 1.19 -49.89
CA LYS A 26 -8.27 1.66 -51.17
C LYS A 26 -7.37 0.61 -51.84
N ASP A 27 -6.76 -0.26 -51.04
CA ASP A 27 -5.88 -1.34 -51.50
C ASP A 27 -6.62 -2.66 -51.78
N TRP A 28 -7.97 -2.66 -51.74
CA TRP A 28 -8.75 -3.85 -52.07
C TRP A 28 -8.68 -4.12 -53.58
N LYS A 29 -7.66 -4.88 -53.98
CA LYS A 29 -7.58 -5.44 -55.32
C LYS A 29 -8.63 -6.54 -55.41
N LEU A 30 -9.64 -6.34 -56.26
CA LEU A 30 -10.53 -7.40 -56.69
C LEU A 30 -9.67 -8.61 -57.10
N PRO A 31 -10.04 -9.84 -56.71
CA PRO A 31 -9.29 -11.02 -57.12
C PRO A 31 -9.22 -11.02 -58.65
N LEU A 32 -8.01 -10.90 -59.20
CA LEU A 32 -7.74 -10.76 -60.65
C LEU A 32 -8.47 -11.81 -61.50
N LYS A 33 -8.82 -12.97 -60.92
CA LYS A 33 -9.48 -14.08 -61.61
C LYS A 33 -10.98 -13.85 -61.84
N SER A 34 -11.60 -12.91 -61.15
CA SER A 34 -13.04 -12.68 -61.23
C SER A 34 -13.30 -11.30 -61.83
N GLY A 35 -13.10 -11.15 -63.13
CA GLY A 35 -13.55 -9.98 -63.92
C GLY A 35 -15.08 -9.75 -63.91
N GLN A 36 -15.79 -10.33 -62.94
CA GLN A 36 -17.24 -10.27 -62.78
C GLN A 36 -17.68 -9.33 -61.64
N LEU A 37 -16.81 -9.00 -60.69
CA LEU A 37 -17.15 -8.11 -59.59
C LEU A 37 -16.74 -6.69 -59.94
N SER A 38 -17.67 -5.89 -60.47
CA SER A 38 -17.42 -4.47 -60.65
C SER A 38 -17.29 -3.76 -59.30
N GLU A 39 -16.45 -2.73 -59.25
CA GLU A 39 -16.32 -1.86 -58.07
C GLU A 39 -17.68 -1.27 -57.64
N SER A 40 -18.58 -1.02 -58.59
CA SER A 40 -19.95 -0.57 -58.33
C SER A 40 -20.81 -1.58 -57.56
N VAL A 41 -20.66 -2.89 -57.85
CA VAL A 41 -21.38 -3.94 -57.12
C VAL A 41 -20.84 -4.05 -55.70
N VAL A 42 -19.52 -3.95 -55.53
CA VAL A 42 -18.88 -3.94 -54.20
C VAL A 42 -19.38 -2.77 -53.36
N GLU A 43 -19.39 -1.56 -53.91
CA GLU A 43 -19.90 -0.37 -53.23
C GLU A 43 -21.39 -0.53 -52.86
N THR A 44 -22.20 -1.09 -53.75
CA THR A 44 -23.62 -1.39 -53.46
C THR A 44 -23.76 -2.40 -52.31
N VAL A 45 -22.90 -3.41 -52.24
CA VAL A 45 -22.89 -4.40 -51.15
C VAL A 45 -22.49 -3.74 -49.84
N PHE A 46 -21.45 -2.89 -49.83
CA PHE A 46 -21.05 -2.14 -48.63
C PHE A 46 -22.17 -1.21 -48.14
N GLN A 47 -22.86 -0.52 -49.04
CA GLN A 47 -24.02 0.31 -48.71
C GLN A 47 -25.16 -0.51 -48.11
N ARG A 48 -25.51 -1.66 -48.71
CA ARG A 48 -26.55 -2.55 -48.17
C ARG A 48 -26.18 -3.13 -46.81
N LEU A 49 -24.91 -3.49 -46.62
CA LEU A 49 -24.38 -3.97 -45.35
C LEU A 49 -24.46 -2.87 -44.29
N GLN A 50 -24.04 -1.65 -44.62
CA GLN A 50 -24.13 -0.50 -43.72
C GLN A 50 -25.59 -0.25 -43.30
N LEU A 51 -26.55 -0.27 -44.23
CA LEU A 51 -27.97 -0.13 -43.91
C LEU A 51 -28.46 -1.23 -42.97
N ARG A 52 -28.00 -2.48 -43.17
CA ARG A 52 -28.34 -3.60 -42.29
C ARG A 52 -27.76 -3.41 -40.88
N ILE A 53 -26.51 -2.98 -40.77
CA ILE A 53 -25.86 -2.68 -39.49
C ILE A 53 -26.57 -1.53 -38.78
N GLN A 54 -26.94 -0.46 -39.48
CA GLN A 54 -27.69 0.65 -38.90
C GLN A 54 -29.07 0.21 -38.40
N LYS A 55 -29.77 -0.65 -39.15
CA LYS A 55 -31.04 -1.25 -38.69
C LYS A 55 -30.83 -2.11 -37.44
N HIS A 56 -29.81 -2.96 -37.43
CA HIS A 56 -29.46 -3.79 -36.28
C HIS A 56 -29.12 -2.94 -35.04
N ALA A 57 -28.30 -1.89 -35.23
CA ALA A 57 -27.90 -0.98 -34.18
C ALA A 57 -29.10 -0.22 -33.58
N LYS A 58 -30.02 0.28 -34.41
CA LYS A 58 -31.25 0.93 -33.93
C LYS A 58 -32.16 -0.01 -33.14
N LEU A 59 -32.24 -1.28 -33.55
CA LEU A 59 -33.10 -2.28 -32.89
C LEU A 59 -32.51 -2.78 -31.57
N ASN A 60 -31.20 -3.04 -31.51
CA ASN A 60 -30.57 -3.71 -30.36
C ASN A 60 -29.91 -2.72 -29.40
N TYR A 61 -29.31 -1.66 -29.95
CA TYR A 61 -28.67 -0.58 -29.19
C TYR A 61 -29.52 0.69 -29.22
N SER A 62 -30.82 0.54 -28.95
CA SER A 62 -31.68 1.69 -28.73
C SER A 62 -31.18 2.50 -27.52
N HIS A 63 -31.46 3.80 -27.50
CA HIS A 63 -30.99 4.65 -26.39
C HIS A 63 -31.46 4.13 -25.02
N GLN A 64 -32.72 3.70 -24.94
CA GLN A 64 -33.29 3.09 -23.72
C GLN A 64 -32.59 1.79 -23.33
N ALA A 65 -32.28 0.91 -24.29
CA ALA A 65 -31.56 -0.33 -24.01
C ALA A 65 -30.13 -0.05 -23.49
N THR A 66 -29.44 0.93 -24.09
CA THR A 66 -28.08 1.31 -23.64
C THR A 66 -28.07 1.87 -22.22
N GLN A 67 -29.05 2.72 -21.86
CA GLN A 67 -29.20 3.24 -20.51
C GLN A 67 -29.54 2.13 -19.51
N HIS A 68 -30.43 1.20 -19.88
CA HIS A 68 -30.81 0.09 -19.03
C HIS A 68 -29.63 -0.86 -18.77
N VAL A 69 -28.86 -1.22 -19.80
CA VAL A 69 -27.64 -2.04 -19.63
C VAL A 69 -26.61 -1.32 -18.77
N ALA A 70 -26.39 -0.02 -18.96
CA ALA A 70 -25.50 0.75 -18.11
C ALA A 70 -25.95 0.77 -16.64
N ALA A 71 -27.26 0.90 -16.38
CA ALA A 71 -27.83 0.84 -15.04
C ALA A 71 -27.71 -0.57 -14.40
N GLN A 72 -27.93 -1.64 -15.18
CA GLN A 72 -27.73 -3.02 -14.72
C GLN A 72 -26.28 -3.30 -14.35
N ILE A 73 -25.34 -2.84 -15.19
CA ILE A 73 -23.92 -2.99 -14.93
C ILE A 73 -23.55 -2.23 -13.65
N ARG A 74 -24.04 -0.99 -13.48
CA ARG A 74 -23.85 -0.25 -12.24
C ARG A 74 -24.37 -1.02 -11.02
N LYS A 75 -25.58 -1.57 -11.09
CA LYS A 75 -26.14 -2.39 -10.00
C LYS A 75 -25.27 -3.62 -9.70
N LEU A 76 -24.77 -4.29 -10.74
CA LEU A 76 -23.86 -5.43 -10.58
C LEU A 76 -22.56 -5.01 -9.90
N TYR A 77 -22.03 -3.83 -10.22
CA TYR A 77 -20.86 -3.28 -9.53
C TYR A 77 -21.16 -2.92 -8.09
N GLU A 78 -22.27 -2.25 -7.80
CA GLU A 78 -22.66 -1.95 -6.41
C GLU A 78 -22.80 -3.24 -5.58
N GLN A 79 -23.36 -4.30 -6.17
CA GLN A 79 -23.44 -5.62 -5.54
C GLN A 79 -22.05 -6.26 -5.35
N ASN A 80 -21.19 -6.21 -6.36
CA ASN A 80 -19.87 -6.83 -6.30
C ASN A 80 -18.89 -6.02 -5.43
N SER A 81 -19.06 -4.71 -5.29
CA SER A 81 -18.26 -3.88 -4.39
C SER A 81 -18.67 -4.06 -2.93
N ALA A 82 -19.93 -4.43 -2.66
CA ALA A 82 -20.39 -4.80 -1.33
C ALA A 82 -19.89 -6.20 -0.88
N ILE A 83 -19.52 -7.06 -1.83
CA ILE A 83 -18.93 -8.38 -1.59
C ILE A 83 -17.41 -8.17 -1.64
N GLU A 84 -16.75 -8.11 -0.49
CA GLU A 84 -15.40 -7.59 -0.21
C GLU A 84 -14.18 -8.17 -0.98
N ASP A 85 -14.33 -8.82 -2.14
CA ASP A 85 -13.23 -9.46 -2.90
C ASP A 85 -13.03 -8.86 -4.31
N ILE A 86 -12.86 -7.54 -4.41
CA ILE A 86 -12.50 -6.86 -5.68
C ILE A 86 -11.09 -7.26 -6.15
N THR A 87 -10.33 -8.00 -5.34
CA THR A 87 -9.01 -8.55 -5.68
C THR A 87 -8.99 -9.38 -6.96
N PHE A 88 -10.11 -9.99 -7.38
CA PHE A 88 -10.16 -10.84 -8.57
C PHE A 88 -10.26 -10.11 -9.90
N LEU A 89 -10.76 -8.87 -9.94
CA LEU A 89 -10.92 -8.15 -11.19
C LEU A 89 -9.80 -7.13 -11.36
N ASN A 90 -8.95 -7.40 -12.34
CA ASN A 90 -7.78 -6.61 -12.69
C ASN A 90 -8.09 -5.09 -12.64
N PRO A 91 -7.47 -4.31 -11.74
CA PRO A 91 -7.74 -2.88 -11.53
C PRO A 91 -7.72 -2.04 -12.82
N LEU A 92 -7.02 -2.51 -13.87
CA LEU A 92 -7.03 -1.88 -15.18
C LEU A 92 -8.43 -1.71 -15.80
N PHE A 93 -9.38 -2.59 -15.49
CA PHE A 93 -10.73 -2.47 -16.03
C PHE A 93 -11.54 -1.33 -15.40
N TYR A 94 -11.10 -0.79 -14.26
CA TYR A 94 -11.83 0.20 -13.48
C TYR A 94 -11.44 1.64 -13.78
N GLY A 95 -10.42 1.87 -14.60
CA GLY A 95 -10.02 3.21 -15.06
C GLY A 95 -9.40 4.12 -13.99
N GLU A 96 -9.54 3.77 -12.71
CA GLU A 96 -8.92 4.45 -11.57
C GLU A 96 -7.94 3.44 -10.94
N ILE A 97 -6.78 3.27 -11.58
CA ILE A 97 -5.64 2.59 -10.95
C ILE A 97 -5.01 3.62 -10.03
N ASP A 98 -5.04 3.39 -8.73
CA ASP A 98 -4.31 4.22 -7.80
C ASP A 98 -2.80 3.96 -7.98
N LEU A 99 -2.16 4.84 -8.77
CA LEU A 99 -0.73 4.79 -9.03
C LEU A 99 0.11 5.18 -7.80
N SER A 100 -0.51 5.64 -6.72
CA SER A 100 0.17 5.92 -5.45
C SER A 100 0.40 4.66 -4.62
N ASN A 101 -0.35 3.58 -4.88
CA ASN A 101 -0.16 2.32 -4.16
C ASN A 101 0.86 1.42 -4.86
N LEU A 102 1.87 0.99 -4.12
CA LEU A 102 2.92 0.09 -4.57
C LEU A 102 2.37 -1.21 -5.17
N ASP A 103 1.34 -1.80 -4.56
CA ASP A 103 0.76 -3.06 -5.01
C ASP A 103 -0.01 -2.91 -6.33
N SER A 104 -0.66 -1.76 -6.52
CA SER A 104 -1.34 -1.40 -7.76
C SER A 104 -0.34 -1.26 -8.91
N VAL A 105 0.82 -0.65 -8.66
CA VAL A 105 1.88 -0.52 -9.68
C VAL A 105 2.51 -1.86 -10.03
N LYS A 106 2.71 -2.75 -9.06
CA LYS A 106 3.18 -4.13 -9.32
C LYS A 106 2.18 -4.94 -10.13
N SER A 107 0.88 -4.70 -9.96
CA SER A 107 -0.18 -5.39 -10.71
C SER A 107 -0.30 -4.95 -12.18
N LEU A 108 0.44 -3.91 -12.60
CA LEU A 108 0.39 -3.42 -13.97
C LEU A 108 0.83 -4.49 -14.97
N PRO A 109 0.21 -4.57 -16.16
CA PRO A 109 0.46 -5.65 -17.09
C PRO A 109 1.78 -5.41 -17.81
N HIS A 110 2.57 -6.47 -17.90
CA HIS A 110 3.79 -6.51 -18.70
C HIS A 110 3.64 -7.66 -19.71
N PRO A 111 3.63 -7.41 -21.04
CA PRO A 111 3.73 -6.13 -21.76
C PRO A 111 2.41 -5.32 -21.81
N TRP A 112 2.51 -4.05 -22.22
CA TRP A 112 1.38 -3.12 -22.31
C TRP A 112 0.41 -3.51 -23.45
N PRO A 113 -0.88 -3.79 -23.17
CA PRO A 113 -1.75 -4.49 -24.12
C PRO A 113 -2.32 -3.63 -25.26
N PHE A 114 -2.18 -2.30 -25.21
CA PHE A 114 -2.87 -1.38 -26.13
C PHE A 114 -2.11 -1.09 -27.44
N GLN A 115 -1.04 -1.83 -27.70
CA GLN A 115 -0.15 -1.64 -28.85
C GLN A 115 -0.69 -2.18 -30.19
N LYS A 116 -1.91 -2.73 -30.27
CA LYS A 116 -2.34 -3.63 -31.36
C LYS A 116 -2.13 -3.08 -32.79
N GLU A 117 -2.33 -1.79 -33.00
CA GLU A 117 -2.32 -1.13 -34.32
C GLU A 117 -0.95 -0.63 -34.77
N SER A 118 0.05 -0.58 -33.88
CA SER A 118 1.37 -0.01 -34.16
C SER A 118 2.29 -0.99 -34.91
N ARG A 119 3.26 -0.45 -35.66
CA ARG A 119 4.31 -1.25 -36.32
C ARG A 119 5.20 -1.93 -35.25
N PRO A 120 5.83 -3.09 -35.53
CA PRO A 120 6.62 -3.81 -34.52
C PRO A 120 7.68 -2.92 -33.84
N VAL A 121 8.39 -2.09 -34.60
CA VAL A 121 9.39 -1.15 -34.07
C VAL A 121 8.76 -0.12 -33.12
N GLU A 122 7.60 0.44 -33.48
CA GLU A 122 6.87 1.40 -32.63
C GLU A 122 6.36 0.74 -31.34
N LYS A 123 5.97 -0.54 -31.42
CA LYS A 123 5.55 -1.33 -30.24
C LYS A 123 6.69 -1.50 -29.25
N ASP A 124 7.88 -1.82 -29.75
CA ASP A 124 9.07 -1.99 -28.93
C ASP A 124 9.46 -0.67 -28.24
N GLU A 125 9.44 0.45 -28.97
CA GLU A 125 9.68 1.78 -28.39
C GLU A 125 8.64 2.18 -27.32
N GLU A 126 7.36 1.91 -27.55
CA GLU A 126 6.29 2.17 -26.57
C GLU A 126 6.46 1.28 -25.33
N GLN A 127 6.88 0.03 -25.51
CA GLN A 127 7.15 -0.88 -24.41
C GLN A 127 8.37 -0.44 -23.58
N GLU A 128 9.43 0.01 -24.24
CA GLU A 128 10.61 0.58 -23.55
C GLU A 128 10.24 1.83 -22.75
N LYS A 129 9.46 2.73 -23.35
CA LYS A 129 8.94 3.93 -22.65
C LYS A 129 8.10 3.56 -21.44
N PHE A 130 7.24 2.55 -21.57
CA PHE A 130 6.44 2.03 -20.47
C PHE A 130 7.34 1.47 -19.35
N ASN A 131 8.28 0.59 -19.68
CA ASN A 131 9.20 -0.02 -18.72
C ASN A 131 10.05 1.03 -17.97
N ARG A 132 10.48 2.08 -18.66
CA ARG A 132 11.22 3.18 -18.04
C ARG A 132 10.35 3.94 -17.03
N LEU A 133 9.15 4.32 -17.42
CA LEU A 133 8.22 5.06 -16.56
C LEU A 133 7.75 4.23 -15.36
N THR A 134 7.50 2.93 -15.54
CA THR A 134 7.15 2.04 -14.43
C THR A 134 8.33 1.87 -13.46
N GLY A 135 9.56 1.78 -13.98
CA GLY A 135 10.76 1.78 -13.15
C GLY A 135 10.95 3.06 -12.34
N GLU A 136 10.76 4.23 -12.97
CA GLU A 136 10.80 5.54 -12.29
C GLU A 136 9.72 5.66 -11.21
N LEU A 137 8.49 5.23 -11.51
CA LEU A 137 7.38 5.25 -10.56
C LEU A 137 7.61 4.31 -9.38
N LEU A 138 8.10 3.09 -9.63
CA LEU A 138 8.44 2.15 -8.57
C LEU A 138 9.52 2.70 -7.64
N GLY A 139 10.57 3.32 -8.21
CA GLY A 139 11.62 3.95 -7.40
C GLY A 139 11.10 5.11 -6.54
N LEU A 140 10.20 5.94 -7.08
CA LEU A 140 9.59 7.03 -6.30
C LEU A 140 8.68 6.49 -5.19
N LEU A 141 7.87 5.48 -5.48
CA LEU A 141 6.95 4.88 -4.50
C LEU A 141 7.68 4.17 -3.36
N THR A 142 8.82 3.52 -3.64
CA THR A 142 9.63 2.93 -2.57
C THR A 142 10.15 4.00 -1.62
N THR A 143 10.64 5.13 -2.16
CA THR A 143 11.09 6.25 -1.30
C THR A 143 9.96 6.87 -0.50
N LEU A 144 8.76 6.95 -1.08
CA LEU A 144 7.57 7.41 -0.39
C LEU A 144 7.20 6.46 0.76
N SER A 145 7.19 5.14 0.52
CA SER A 145 6.88 4.15 1.56
C SER A 145 7.90 4.14 2.71
N GLU A 146 9.18 4.38 2.41
CA GLU A 146 10.24 4.53 3.43
C GLU A 146 9.98 5.77 4.30
N LEU A 147 9.62 6.90 3.69
CA LEU A 147 9.26 8.12 4.42
C LEU A 147 7.98 7.97 5.24
N GLU A 148 6.97 7.28 4.72
CA GLU A 148 5.75 6.98 5.47
C GLU A 148 6.03 6.08 6.67
N GLN A 149 6.95 5.12 6.54
CA GLN A 149 7.39 4.30 7.66
C GLN A 149 8.12 5.14 8.72
N GLU A 150 9.10 5.95 8.32
CA GLU A 150 9.83 6.84 9.24
C GLU A 150 8.88 7.79 9.97
N ARG A 151 7.92 8.36 9.24
CA ARG A 151 6.88 9.20 9.83
C ARG A 151 6.02 8.43 10.83
N SER A 152 5.61 7.21 10.50
CA SER A 152 4.82 6.36 11.42
C SER A 152 5.60 6.02 12.70
N GLU A 153 6.91 5.77 12.60
CA GLU A 153 7.79 5.55 13.75
C GLU A 153 7.89 6.80 14.64
N LEU A 154 8.05 7.99 14.04
CA LEU A 154 8.06 9.25 14.76
C LEU A 154 6.70 9.55 15.42
N GLU A 155 5.59 9.35 14.71
CA GLU A 155 4.24 9.51 15.28
C GLU A 155 3.97 8.53 16.44
N GLN A 156 4.54 7.32 16.39
CA GLN A 156 4.47 6.37 17.50
C GLN A 156 5.27 6.85 18.71
N ILE A 157 6.48 7.39 18.49
CA ILE A 157 7.30 7.98 19.57
C ILE A 157 6.59 9.21 20.16
N GLU A 158 6.01 10.07 19.33
CA GLU A 158 5.23 11.23 19.78
C GLU A 158 4.07 10.82 20.69
N LYS A 159 3.28 9.81 20.29
CA LYS A 159 2.21 9.24 21.13
C LYS A 159 2.73 8.63 22.43
N MET A 160 3.96 8.09 22.43
CA MET A 160 4.61 7.62 23.66
C MET A 160 5.09 8.77 24.55
N LEU A 161 5.38 9.94 23.98
CA LEU A 161 5.84 11.14 24.68
C LEU A 161 4.69 12.01 25.20
N GLU A 162 3.52 12.02 24.55
CA GLU A 162 2.30 12.70 24.99
C GLU A 162 2.02 12.55 26.51
N PRO A 163 2.06 11.34 27.12
CA PRO A 163 1.83 11.20 28.56
C PRO A 163 2.93 11.78 29.46
N PHE A 164 4.11 12.09 28.92
CA PHE A 164 5.22 12.70 29.65
C PHE A 164 5.24 14.23 29.54
N GLU A 165 4.52 14.82 28.58
CA GLU A 165 4.44 16.27 28.42
C GLU A 165 3.71 16.92 29.62
N ASP A 166 2.79 16.19 30.25
CA ASP A 166 2.04 16.59 31.46
C ASP A 166 2.90 16.58 32.76
N GLY A 167 4.14 17.06 32.71
CA GLY A 167 4.98 17.37 33.87
C GLY A 167 5.23 16.23 34.88
N PRO A 168 6.00 16.48 35.95
CA PRO A 168 6.34 15.45 36.93
C PRO A 168 5.16 14.97 37.78
N SER A 169 3.97 15.58 37.65
CA SER A 169 2.77 15.25 38.44
C SER A 169 1.75 14.35 37.72
N SER A 170 1.90 14.10 36.41
CA SER A 170 1.03 13.13 35.74
C SER A 170 1.34 11.73 36.26
N ILE A 171 0.29 11.05 36.71
CA ILE A 171 0.23 9.91 37.63
C ILE A 171 1.05 8.67 37.15
N HIS A 172 1.58 8.69 35.93
CA HIS A 172 2.31 7.60 35.28
C HIS A 172 3.82 7.57 35.52
N THR A 173 4.47 8.67 35.92
CA THR A 173 5.89 8.61 36.37
C THR A 173 6.06 7.70 37.58
N ASN A 174 4.97 7.39 38.29
CA ASN A 174 4.96 6.40 39.36
C ASN A 174 4.52 5.00 38.90
N MET A 175 4.16 4.75 37.63
CA MET A 175 3.76 3.41 37.17
C MET A 175 4.95 2.48 36.92
N TRP A 176 6.08 2.97 36.39
CA TRP A 176 7.29 2.14 36.35
C TRP A 176 7.81 1.84 37.76
N LYS A 177 7.66 2.79 38.70
CA LYS A 177 7.88 2.54 40.14
C LYS A 177 6.89 1.54 40.75
N LYS A 178 5.71 1.39 40.16
CA LYS A 178 4.71 0.38 40.55
C LYS A 178 4.95 -0.99 39.91
N ASN A 179 5.87 -1.12 38.95
CA ASN A 179 6.20 -2.40 38.33
C ASN A 179 7.36 -3.06 39.11
N PRO A 180 7.09 -3.95 40.09
CA PRO A 180 8.13 -4.55 40.93
C PRO A 180 9.12 -5.40 40.11
N GLU A 181 8.68 -6.01 39.01
CA GLU A 181 9.55 -6.80 38.13
C GLU A 181 10.58 -5.95 37.38
N LEU A 182 10.22 -4.70 37.05
CA LEU A 182 11.16 -3.78 36.41
C LEU A 182 12.24 -3.32 37.40
N ILE A 183 11.85 -3.10 38.66
CA ILE A 183 12.79 -2.72 39.72
C ILE A 183 13.73 -3.89 40.04
N SER A 184 13.24 -5.13 40.07
CA SER A 184 14.08 -6.31 40.32
C SER A 184 15.11 -6.53 39.21
N THR A 185 14.69 -6.39 37.94
CA THR A 185 15.60 -6.49 36.79
C THR A 185 16.59 -5.33 36.73
N LEU A 186 16.16 -4.09 37.01
CA LEU A 186 17.05 -2.92 37.09
C LEU A 186 18.09 -3.07 38.21
N ASN A 187 17.69 -3.58 39.38
CA ASN A 187 18.63 -3.86 40.46
C ASN A 187 19.61 -4.99 40.05
N SER A 188 19.12 -6.01 39.35
CA SER A 188 19.97 -7.07 38.80
C SER A 188 20.99 -6.55 37.77
N THR A 189 20.57 -5.66 36.86
CA THR A 189 21.48 -5.05 35.89
C THR A 189 22.45 -4.07 36.56
N ASN A 190 22.00 -3.23 37.49
CA ASN A 190 22.88 -2.33 38.25
C ASN A 190 23.93 -3.11 39.06
N THR A 191 23.55 -4.23 39.69
CA THR A 191 24.51 -5.08 40.39
C THR A 191 25.47 -5.77 39.42
N MET A 192 25.03 -6.16 38.23
CA MET A 192 25.92 -6.69 37.19
C MET A 192 26.89 -5.63 36.66
N VAL A 193 26.42 -4.40 36.40
CA VAL A 193 27.25 -3.25 36.01
C VAL A 193 28.23 -2.89 37.11
N ALA A 194 27.81 -2.91 38.37
CA ALA A 194 28.69 -2.68 39.51
C ALA A 194 29.78 -3.76 39.59
N LYS A 195 29.40 -5.05 39.46
CA LYS A 195 30.35 -6.18 39.40
C LYS A 195 31.32 -6.05 38.22
N ILE A 196 30.85 -5.68 37.04
CA ILE A 196 31.70 -5.45 35.87
C ILE A 196 32.65 -4.28 36.13
N ASN A 197 32.16 -3.17 36.68
CA ASN A 197 32.99 -2.02 37.06
C ASN A 197 34.03 -2.37 38.13
N SER A 198 33.71 -3.24 39.08
CA SER A 198 34.66 -3.65 40.12
C SER A 198 35.70 -4.63 39.58
N LEU A 199 35.31 -5.53 38.67
CA LEU A 199 36.24 -6.36 37.91
C LEU A 199 37.18 -5.50 37.05
N LEU A 200 36.65 -4.46 36.39
CA LEU A 200 37.44 -3.48 35.64
C LEU A 200 38.38 -2.65 36.54
N ARG A 201 37.94 -2.31 37.75
CA ARG A 201 38.75 -1.54 38.73
C ARG A 201 39.67 -2.41 39.59
N GLY A 202 39.64 -3.74 39.44
CA GLY A 202 40.46 -4.66 40.24
C GLY A 202 40.11 -4.71 41.74
N VAL A 203 38.93 -4.21 42.14
CA VAL A 203 38.47 -4.22 43.53
C VAL A 203 37.45 -5.34 43.71
N SER A 204 37.81 -6.35 44.51
CA SER A 204 36.89 -7.43 44.88
C SER A 204 35.82 -6.89 45.82
N PHE A 205 34.54 -7.01 45.47
CA PHE A 205 33.45 -6.69 46.40
C PHE A 205 33.43 -7.72 47.54
N PRO A 206 33.34 -7.28 48.81
CA PRO A 206 32.93 -8.16 49.90
C PRO A 206 31.53 -8.67 49.56
N SER A 207 31.36 -9.99 49.50
CA SER A 207 30.04 -10.57 49.39
C SER A 207 29.23 -10.14 50.62
N LEU A 208 28.17 -9.38 50.40
CA LEU A 208 27.10 -9.05 51.36
C LEU A 208 26.37 -10.35 51.76
N ASN A 209 27.06 -11.21 52.51
CA ASN A 209 26.51 -12.39 53.19
C ASN A 209 27.03 -12.44 54.63
N ASN A 210 27.29 -11.27 55.22
CA ASN A 210 27.80 -11.15 56.59
C ASN A 210 26.93 -10.22 57.44
N ASP A 211 25.61 -10.37 57.32
CA ASP A 211 24.64 -9.78 58.26
C ASP A 211 24.91 -10.21 59.72
N ASN A 212 25.69 -11.28 59.91
CA ASN A 212 26.10 -11.74 61.24
C ASN A 212 27.30 -10.99 61.83
N GLN A 213 28.07 -10.23 61.05
CA GLN A 213 29.20 -9.46 61.58
C GLN A 213 28.83 -8.01 61.92
N GLU A 214 27.86 -7.39 61.23
CA GLU A 214 27.41 -6.04 61.58
C GLU A 214 26.80 -6.00 62.99
N ALA A 215 26.00 -7.00 63.36
CA ALA A 215 25.48 -7.10 64.72
C ALA A 215 26.59 -7.23 65.78
N SER A 216 27.66 -7.98 65.49
CA SER A 216 28.77 -8.16 66.42
C SER A 216 29.63 -6.90 66.55
N LEU A 217 29.82 -6.14 65.46
CA LEU A 217 30.56 -4.87 65.47
C LEU A 217 29.75 -3.75 66.12
N GLU A 218 28.43 -3.71 65.95
CA GLU A 218 27.59 -2.75 66.66
C GLU A 218 27.60 -2.98 68.17
N ASP A 219 27.56 -4.24 68.62
CA ASP A 219 27.67 -4.57 70.05
C ASP A 219 29.07 -4.24 70.59
N GLU A 220 30.13 -4.41 69.79
CA GLU A 220 31.49 -4.03 70.18
C GLU A 220 31.68 -2.51 70.26
N ILE A 221 31.11 -1.74 69.32
CA ILE A 221 31.13 -0.27 69.39
C ILE A 221 30.31 0.22 70.60
N ARG A 222 29.15 -0.37 70.88
CA ARG A 222 28.31 0.00 72.03
C ARG A 222 29.01 -0.26 73.35
N SER A 223 29.68 -1.41 73.49
CA SER A 223 30.44 -1.73 74.70
C SER A 223 31.64 -0.79 74.92
N GLN A 224 32.38 -0.43 73.86
CA GLN A 224 33.46 0.56 74.00
C GLN A 224 32.96 1.97 74.33
N LEU A 225 31.80 2.37 73.78
CA LEU A 225 31.17 3.65 74.15
C LEU A 225 30.72 3.66 75.61
N PHE A 226 30.21 2.53 76.11
CA PHE A 226 29.74 2.41 77.49
C PHE A 226 30.89 2.44 78.51
N GLU A 227 32.03 1.77 78.22
CA GLU A 227 33.21 1.86 79.08
C GLU A 227 33.78 3.28 79.13
N LYS A 228 33.77 4.00 78.00
CA LYS A 228 34.31 5.37 77.98
C LYS A 228 33.45 6.35 78.78
N THR A 229 32.14 6.11 78.91
CA THR A 229 31.25 6.94 79.72
C THR A 229 31.37 6.71 81.23
N ILE A 230 31.81 5.53 81.68
CA ILE A 230 31.95 5.24 83.12
C ILE A 230 33.27 5.81 83.70
N SER A 231 34.27 6.07 82.86
CA SER A 231 35.55 6.64 83.34
C SER A 231 35.56 8.17 83.43
N ASP A 232 34.49 8.86 83.04
CA ASP A 232 34.37 10.34 83.08
C ASP A 232 33.44 10.86 84.20
N ASP A 233 32.94 9.99 85.09
CA ASP A 233 32.24 10.33 86.35
C ASP A 233 33.12 9.97 87.58
#